data_AF-A0A967FMR3-F1
#
_entry.id   AF-A0A967FMR3-F1
#
_cell.length_a   1.000
_cell.length_b   1.000
_cell.length_c   1.000
_cell.angle_alpha   90.00
_cell.angle_beta   90.00
_cell.angle_gamma   90.00
#
_symmetry.space_group_name_H-M   'P 1'
#
loop_
_entity.id
_entity.type
_entity.pdbx_description
1 polymer ?
#
loop_
_entity_poly.entity_id
_entity_poly.type
_entity_poly.pdbx_seq_one_letter_code
_entity_poly.pdbx_strand_id
1 'polypeptide(L)'
;RFLSPEKKYQIFLEAQRSDVPVAEILRREGLYATDLVRIRQKVKEAALERLAVRPGAKKKTVASEQYEALKQDLEEKERALAELAVEVAILRKKTNGGSWER
;
A
#
# COMPACT_ATOMS: atom_id res chain seq x y z
N ARG A 1 21.96 24.72 16.88
CA ARG A 1 22.69 24.52 15.61
C ARG A 1 22.07 23.32 14.90
N PHE A 2 21.68 23.43 13.63
CA PHE A 2 21.06 22.31 12.91
C PHE A 2 22.15 21.46 12.24
N LEU A 3 22.23 20.17 12.60
CA LEU A 3 23.08 19.21 11.90
C LEU A 3 22.45 18.83 10.56
N SER A 4 23.28 18.74 9.52
CA SER A 4 22.84 18.24 8.21
C SER A 4 22.41 16.77 8.32
N PRO A 5 21.52 16.31 7.41
CA PRO A 5 21.12 14.91 7.36
C PRO A 5 22.31 13.95 7.25
N GLU A 6 23.30 14.26 6.42
CA GLU A 6 24.49 13.43 6.22
C GLU A 6 25.29 13.30 7.52
N LYS A 7 25.45 14.40 8.26
CA LYS A 7 26.20 14.40 9.51
C LYS A 7 25.49 13.59 10.60
N LYS A 8 24.16 13.64 10.67
CA LYS A 8 23.37 12.77 11.57
C LYS A 8 23.56 11.29 11.22
N TYR A 9 23.58 10.96 9.93
CA TYR A 9 23.82 9.59 9.48
C TYR A 9 25.26 9.13 9.80
N GLN A 10 26.26 9.99 9.64
CA GLN A 10 27.63 9.69 10.03
C GLN A 10 27.75 9.39 11.53
N ILE A 11 27.14 10.23 12.38
CA ILE A 11 27.13 10.03 13.84
C ILE A 11 26.44 8.71 14.21
N PHE A 12 25.36 8.34 13.51
CA PHE A 12 24.72 7.04 13.69
C PHE A 12 25.68 5.88 13.37
N LEU A 13 26.43 5.95 12.26
CA LEU A 13 27.40 4.92 11.89
C LEU A 13 28.57 4.83 12.88
N GLU A 14 29.13 5.97 13.29
CA GLU A 14 30.20 6.01 14.29
C GLU A 14 29.72 5.45 15.64
N ALA A 15 28.51 5.77 16.07
CA ALA A 15 27.93 5.25 17.31
C ALA A 15 27.52 3.76 17.23
N GLN A 16 27.55 3.16 16.04
CA GLN A 16 27.31 1.72 15.83
C GLN A 16 28.63 0.94 15.83
N ARG A 17 29.73 1.57 15.43
CA ARG A 17 31.06 0.99 15.55
C ARG A 17 31.44 1.02 17.04
N SER A 18 31.88 -0.12 17.56
CA SER A 18 32.31 -0.23 18.97
C SER A 18 33.75 0.23 19.18
N ASP A 19 34.34 0.91 18.19
CA ASP A 19 35.71 1.41 18.18
C ASP A 19 35.87 2.68 19.02
N VAL A 20 34.85 3.56 19.04
CA VAL A 20 34.86 4.82 19.77
C VAL A 20 33.73 4.85 20.80
N PRO A 21 34.00 5.25 22.06
CA PRO A 21 32.95 5.39 23.05
C PRO A 21 31.93 6.45 22.62
N VAL A 22 30.65 6.09 22.65
CA VAL A 22 29.53 6.96 22.24
C VAL A 22 29.57 8.32 22.93
N ALA A 23 30.00 8.37 24.20
CA ALA A 23 30.11 9.61 24.95
C ALA A 23 31.12 10.60 24.35
N GLU A 24 32.18 10.12 23.72
CA GLU A 24 33.19 10.96 23.07
C GLU A 24 32.67 11.56 21.76
N ILE A 25 31.97 10.75 20.95
CA ILE A 25 31.29 11.21 19.73
C ILE A 25 30.28 12.31 20.06
N LEU A 26 29.49 12.11 21.12
CA LEU A 26 28.49 13.07 21.57
C LEU A 26 29.11 14.39 22.04
N ARG A 27 30.22 14.34 22.79
CA ARG A 27 30.96 15.54 23.22
C ARG A 27 31.55 16.29 22.05
N ARG A 28 32.16 15.60 21.08
CA ARG A 28 32.77 16.20 19.87
C ARG A 28 31.75 16.99 19.05
N GLU A 29 30.54 16.46 18.92
CA GLU A 29 29.48 17.04 18.09
C GLU A 29 28.54 17.95 18.89
N GLY A 30 28.70 18.04 20.21
CA GLY A 30 27.84 18.83 21.11
C GLY A 30 26.41 18.29 21.21
N LEU A 31 26.24 16.96 21.15
CA LEU A 31 24.95 16.28 21.16
C LEU A 31 24.67 15.60 22.49
N TYR A 32 23.39 15.47 22.83
CA TYR A 32 22.95 14.70 23.99
C TYR A 32 22.61 13.26 23.61
N ALA A 33 22.61 12.37 24.60
CA ALA A 33 22.20 10.97 24.39
C ALA A 33 20.77 10.86 23.84
N THR A 34 19.88 11.77 24.22
CA THR A 34 18.50 11.87 23.70
C THR A 34 18.46 12.16 22.20
N ASP A 35 19.39 12.96 21.69
CA ASP A 35 19.48 13.25 20.25
C ASP A 35 19.94 12.04 19.46
N LEU A 36 20.88 11.26 20.00
CA LEU A 36 21.30 10.01 19.38
C LEU A 36 20.16 8.99 19.33
N VAL A 37 19.34 8.89 20.39
CA VAL A 37 18.15 8.05 20.39
C VAL A 37 17.18 8.47 19.28
N ARG A 38 16.92 9.77 19.12
CA ARG A 38 16.06 10.29 18.04
C ARG A 38 16.63 9.99 16.65
N ILE A 39 17.95 10.14 16.47
CA ILE A 39 18.61 9.81 15.19
C ILE A 39 18.46 8.31 14.89
N ARG A 40 18.74 7.44 15.87
CA ARG A 40 18.58 5.98 15.72
C ARG A 40 17.15 5.61 15.33
N GLN A 41 16.15 6.20 15.98
CA GLN A 41 14.75 5.95 15.68
C GLN A 41 14.39 6.36 14.25
N LYS A 42 14.77 7.58 13.83
CA LYS A 42 14.50 8.07 12.46
C LYS A 42 15.18 7.22 11.39
N VAL A 43 16.43 6.82 11.62
CA VAL A 43 17.16 5.95 10.69
C VAL A 43 16.48 4.59 10.58
N LYS A 44 16.04 4.01 11.71
CA LYS A 44 15.32 2.74 11.73
C LYS A 44 13.98 2.82 10.99
N GLU A 45 13.18 3.86 11.25
CA GLU A 45 11.89 4.08 10.60
C GLU A 45 12.06 4.22 9.08
N ALA A 46 12.97 5.10 8.64
CA ALA A 46 13.23 5.33 7.22
C ALA A 46 13.77 4.07 6.52
N ALA A 47 14.65 3.32 7.19
CA ALA A 47 15.16 2.06 6.66
C ALA A 47 14.05 1.01 6.51
N LEU A 48 13.21 0.83 7.52
CA LEU A 48 12.09 -0.12 7.47
C LEU A 48 11.06 0.28 6.42
N GLU A 49 10.71 1.57 6.32
CA GLU A 49 9.81 2.08 5.29
C GLU A 49 10.35 1.77 3.90
N ARG A 50 11.64 2.03 3.67
CA ARG A 50 12.24 1.83 2.35
C ARG A 50 12.44 0.35 2.01
N LEU A 51 12.80 -0.47 3.00
CA LEU A 51 12.99 -1.91 2.83
C LEU A 51 11.66 -2.68 2.74
N ALA A 52 10.57 -2.13 3.29
CA ALA A 52 9.23 -2.69 3.12
C ALA A 52 8.70 -2.57 1.67
N VAL A 53 9.30 -1.70 0.85
CA VAL A 53 8.99 -1.63 -0.57
C VAL A 53 9.47 -2.91 -1.25
N ARG A 54 8.51 -3.80 -1.56
CA ARG A 54 8.80 -5.08 -2.21
C ARG A 54 9.53 -4.85 -3.55
N PRO A 55 10.70 -5.48 -3.78
CA PRO A 55 11.35 -5.42 -5.08
C PRO A 55 10.45 -6.06 -6.14
N GLY A 56 10.16 -5.31 -7.21
CA GLY A 56 9.29 -5.73 -8.30
C GLY A 56 8.37 -4.60 -8.80
N ALA A 57 7.69 -4.84 -9.91
CA ALA A 57 6.71 -3.89 -10.44
C ALA A 57 5.62 -3.67 -9.37
N LYS A 58 5.37 -2.41 -9.01
CA LYS A 58 4.24 -2.04 -8.16
C LYS A 58 2.99 -2.63 -8.80
N LYS A 59 2.18 -3.39 -8.04
CA LYS A 59 0.85 -3.79 -8.51
C LYS A 59 0.15 -2.50 -8.94
N LYS A 60 -0.35 -2.44 -10.18
CA LYS A 60 -1.15 -1.30 -10.64
C LYS A 60 -2.38 -1.21 -9.74
N THR A 61 -2.33 -0.31 -8.76
CA THR A 61 -3.46 -0.01 -7.90
C THR A 61 -4.32 1.00 -8.62
N VAL A 62 -5.54 0.62 -8.98
CA VAL A 62 -6.56 1.55 -9.47
C VAL A 62 -7.04 2.43 -8.31
N ALA A 63 -7.47 3.65 -8.63
CA ALA A 63 -8.04 4.55 -7.63
C ALA A 63 -9.32 3.94 -7.04
N SER A 64 -9.56 4.12 -5.74
CA SER A 64 -10.73 3.54 -5.06
C SER A 64 -12.04 3.95 -5.71
N GLU A 65 -12.13 5.18 -6.20
CA GLU A 65 -13.31 5.70 -6.90
C GLU A 65 -13.58 4.95 -8.21
N GLN A 66 -12.53 4.65 -8.99
CA GLN A 66 -12.66 3.87 -10.22
C GLN A 66 -13.09 2.42 -9.94
N TYR A 67 -12.64 1.86 -8.82
CA TYR A 67 -13.03 0.52 -8.39
C TYR A 67 -14.50 0.46 -7.99
N GLU A 68 -14.97 1.42 -7.18
CA GLU A 68 -16.38 1.48 -6.78
C GLU A 68 -17.31 1.75 -7.97
N ALA A 69 -16.93 2.67 -8.87
CA ALA A 69 -17.68 2.91 -10.09
C ALA A 69 -17.79 1.65 -10.96
N LEU A 70 -16.69 0.91 -11.15
CA LEU A 70 -16.68 -0.33 -11.91
C LEU A 70 -17.55 -1.41 -11.25
N LYS A 71 -17.54 -1.47 -9.91
CA LYS A 71 -18.35 -2.42 -9.14
C LYS A 71 -19.84 -2.13 -9.30
N GLN A 72 -20.25 -0.86 -9.25
CA GLN A 72 -21.65 -0.46 -9.47
C GLN A 72 -22.12 -0.81 -10.89
N ASP A 73 -21.31 -0.48 -11.90
CA ASP A 73 -21.60 -0.82 -13.30
C ASP A 73 -21.71 -2.34 -13.52
N LEU A 74 -20.90 -3.13 -12.82
CA LEU A 74 -20.98 -4.59 -12.84
C LEU A 74 -22.31 -5.08 -12.23
N GLU A 75 -22.69 -4.57 -11.05
CA GLU A 75 -23.94 -4.94 -10.38
C GLU A 75 -25.17 -4.57 -11.21
N GLU A 76 -25.17 -3.40 -11.86
CA GLU A 76 -26.25 -2.97 -12.75
C GLU A 76 -26.40 -3.90 -13.95
N LYS A 77 -25.28 -4.27 -14.58
CA LYS A 77 -25.26 -5.21 -15.71
C LYS A 77 -25.73 -6.62 -15.31
N GLU A 78 -25.33 -7.10 -14.14
CA GLU A 78 -25.78 -8.40 -13.63
C GLU A 78 -27.30 -8.43 -13.39
N ARG A 79 -27.88 -7.35 -12.84
CA ARG A 79 -29.34 -7.24 -12.67
C ARG A 79 -30.07 -7.24 -14.01
N ALA A 80 -29.62 -6.42 -14.96
CA ALA A 80 -30.22 -6.36 -16.29
C ALA A 80 -30.15 -7.72 -17.01
N LEU A 81 -29.03 -8.44 -16.89
CA LEU A 81 -28.89 -9.78 -17.44
C LEU A 81 -29.84 -10.79 -16.79
N ALA A 82 -30.06 -10.69 -15.48
CA ALA A 82 -31.01 -11.55 -14.77
C ALA A 82 -32.46 -11.31 -15.23
N GLU A 83 -32.86 -10.05 -15.40
CA GLU A 83 -34.19 -9.68 -15.91
C GLU A 83 -34.40 -10.21 -17.33
N LEU A 84 -33.43 -9.99 -18.22
CA LEU A 84 -33.47 -10.51 -19.60
C LEU A 84 -33.54 -12.05 -19.63
N ALA A 85 -32.82 -12.73 -18.74
CA ALA A 85 -32.88 -14.19 -18.65
C ALA A 85 -34.28 -14.70 -18.28
N VAL A 86 -34.98 -14.00 -17.37
CA VAL A 86 -36.36 -14.30 -17.01
C VAL A 86 -37.30 -14.06 -18.19
N GLU A 87 -37.17 -12.92 -18.88
CA GLU A 87 -37.97 -12.61 -20.06
C GLU A 87 -37.80 -13.66 -21.16
N VAL A 88 -36.55 -14.03 -21.48
CA VAL A 88 -36.25 -15.08 -22.47
C VAL A 88 -36.86 -16.42 -22.05
N ALA A 89 -36.81 -16.78 -20.77
CA ALA A 89 -37.42 -18.02 -20.28
C ALA A 89 -38.95 -18.01 -20.45
N ILE A 90 -39.61 -16.89 -20.14
CA ILE A 90 -41.06 -16.71 -20.33
C ILE A 90 -41.41 -16.80 -21.82
N LEU A 91 -40.65 -16.10 -22.68
CA LEU A 91 -40.87 -16.10 -24.13
C LEU A 91 -40.70 -17.50 -24.71
N ARG A 92 -39.61 -18.21 -24.38
CA ARG A 92 -39.41 -19.61 -24.81
C ARG A 92 -40.56 -20.51 -24.37
N LYS A 93 -41.08 -20.36 -23.15
CA LYS A 93 -42.25 -21.13 -22.69
C LYS A 93 -43.51 -20.80 -23.50
N LYS A 94 -43.76 -19.53 -23.82
CA LYS A 94 -44.91 -19.10 -24.64
C LYS A 94 -44.80 -19.57 -26.09
N THR A 95 -43.61 -19.47 -26.69
CA THR A 95 -43.36 -19.85 -28.08
C THR A 95 -43.32 -21.37 -28.26
N ASN A 96 -42.80 -22.14 -27.29
CA ASN A 96 -42.78 -23.60 -27.34
C ASN A 96 -44.07 -24.26 -26.78
N GLY A 97 -44.88 -23.53 -26.03
CA GLY A 97 -46.12 -24.01 -25.41
C GLY A 97 -47.29 -24.24 -26.38
N GLY A 98 -47.11 -23.99 -27.68
CA GLY A 98 -48.09 -24.31 -28.73
C GLY A 98 -47.69 -25.47 -29.65
N SER A 99 -46.54 -26.12 -29.43
CA SER A 99 -45.98 -27.12 -30.36
C SER A 99 -45.49 -28.40 -29.67
N TRP A 100 -46.25 -28.87 -28.67
CA TRP A 100 -46.10 -30.21 -28.08
C TRP A 100 -47.43 -30.99 -28.07
N GLU A 101 -48.35 -30.62 -28.96
CA GLU A 101 -49.52 -31.43 -29.35
C GLU A 101 -49.61 -31.44 -30.89
N ARG A 102 -48.71 -32.19 -31.53
CA ARG A 102 -48.96 -33.02 -32.73
C ARG A 102 -47.68 -33.69 -33.20
#